data_AF-A0A7Y3K8X6-F1
#
_entry.id   AF-A0A7Y3K8X6-F1
#
_cell.length_a   1.000
_cell.length_b   1.000
_cell.length_c   1.000
_cell.angle_alpha   90.00
_cell.angle_beta   90.00
_cell.angle_gamma   90.00
#
_symmetry.space_group_name_H-M   'P 1'
#
loop_
_entity.id
_entity.type
_entity.pdbx_description
1 polymer ?
#
loop_
_entity_poly.entity_id
_entity_poly.type
_entity_poly.pdbx_seq_one_letter_code
_entity_poly.pdbx_strand_id
1 'polypeptide(L)'
;MATNKSLNLFKGDILRQAMIDSLLKLNPRHQARNPVMFVVYIGSILTTALWVQALFGHGEAPTWFIFWVSLWLWFTVLFANFAEAMAEGRGKAQADTLRRARKDTTARKLTTPQRHAQQNSVPASSLRKGDLILCEAGDIIAADGEVVAGVASVDESAITGESAPVIREGGGDRSSVTGGTHVLSDWLVIRVGANPGEAFLDRMIAMVEGAKRQKTPNEIALNILLAGFTIVCLLATATLLPFSIYSANSVNSTLAAAGKAASASPVSITILVALLVCLIPTTIGALLSAIGIAGMDRMIQANVIATSGRAVEAAGDVDVLLLDKTGTITLGNRQAVAFHPAGGVAEKDLADAAQLSSLADETPEGRSVVILAKNKFALRQRQVDELGAEFVPFTAQTRMSGVNLHDRHIRKGADAAIEQYVQSLGGHFPADIRSTADNISRGGGTPLVVADGATALGVIELKDIVKGGIRERFAELRSMGIKTVMVTGDNPLTAAAIAAEAGV
;
A
#
# COMPACT_ATOMS: atom_id res chain seq x y z
N MET A 1 18.06 5.34 -2.97
CA MET A 1 17.66 5.78 -4.33
C MET A 1 17.78 4.60 -5.29
N ALA A 2 16.79 3.72 -5.34
CA ALA A 2 16.68 2.75 -6.41
C ALA A 2 16.08 3.46 -7.63
N THR A 3 16.75 3.40 -8.77
CA THR A 3 16.30 3.97 -10.03
C THR A 3 14.89 3.50 -10.33
N ASN A 4 13.94 4.44 -10.27
CA ASN A 4 12.55 4.27 -10.65
C ASN A 4 12.53 4.03 -12.18
N LYS A 5 12.78 2.79 -12.61
CA LYS A 5 12.50 2.38 -14.00
C LYS A 5 11.00 2.44 -14.13
N SER A 6 10.48 3.61 -14.50
CA SER A 6 9.11 3.78 -14.97
C SER A 6 8.84 2.63 -15.94
N LEU A 7 7.96 1.71 -15.55
CA LEU A 7 7.49 0.64 -16.42
C LEU A 7 6.90 1.34 -17.65
N ASN A 8 7.69 1.38 -18.72
CA ASN A 8 7.33 2.09 -19.94
C ASN A 8 5.99 1.49 -20.40
N LEU A 9 4.94 2.32 -20.38
CA LEU A 9 3.55 1.94 -20.60
C LEU A 9 3.32 1.24 -21.95
N PHE A 10 4.27 1.42 -22.87
CA PHE A 10 4.27 0.93 -24.24
C PHE A 10 5.42 -0.06 -24.49
N LYS A 11 5.80 -0.88 -23.51
CA LYS A 11 6.68 -2.02 -23.80
C LYS A 11 6.01 -2.90 -24.85
N GLY A 12 6.74 -3.17 -25.94
CA GLY A 12 6.23 -3.89 -27.11
C GLY A 12 5.59 -5.24 -26.76
N ASP A 13 6.11 -5.93 -25.74
CA ASP A 13 5.57 -7.22 -25.30
C ASP A 13 4.18 -7.11 -24.67
N ILE A 14 3.90 -6.07 -23.88
CA ILE A 14 2.58 -5.84 -23.27
C ILE A 14 1.56 -5.48 -24.35
N LEU A 15 1.94 -4.61 -25.28
CA LEU A 15 1.08 -4.22 -26.41
C LEU A 15 0.75 -5.43 -27.30
N ARG A 16 1.75 -6.26 -27.61
CA ARG A 16 1.56 -7.47 -28.41
C ARG A 16 0.62 -8.45 -27.71
N GLN A 17 0.83 -8.68 -26.41
CA GLN A 17 -0.04 -9.57 -25.65
C GLN A 17 -1.47 -9.03 -25.56
N ALA A 18 -1.63 -7.72 -25.34
CA ALA A 18 -2.95 -7.09 -25.29
C ALA A 18 -3.71 -7.17 -26.62
N MET A 19 -3.00 -7.09 -27.76
CA MET A 19 -3.62 -7.32 -29.08
C MET A 19 -4.08 -8.77 -29.28
N ILE A 20 -3.33 -9.75 -28.78
CA ILE A 20 -3.72 -11.16 -28.84
C ILE A 20 -4.93 -11.40 -27.93
N ASP A 21 -4.86 -10.90 -26.70
CA ASP A 21 -5.92 -11.05 -25.71
C ASP A 21 -7.21 -10.33 -26.15
N SER A 22 -7.13 -9.20 -26.85
CA SER A 22 -8.31 -8.49 -27.36
C SER A 22 -9.10 -9.32 -28.40
N LEU A 23 -8.38 -10.09 -29.21
CA LEU A 23 -8.98 -11.04 -30.16
C LEU A 23 -9.55 -12.27 -29.44
N LEU A 24 -8.86 -12.82 -28.44
CA LEU A 24 -9.37 -13.94 -27.64
C LEU A 24 -10.65 -13.57 -26.87
N LYS A 25 -10.76 -12.32 -26.43
CA LYS A 25 -11.94 -11.76 -25.75
C LYS A 25 -13.15 -11.56 -26.67
N LEU A 26 -13.05 -11.79 -27.99
CA LEU A 26 -14.21 -11.85 -28.89
C LEU A 26 -15.12 -13.07 -28.63
N ASN A 27 -14.74 -13.98 -27.74
CA ASN A 27 -15.58 -15.10 -27.34
C ASN A 27 -16.97 -14.62 -26.86
N PRO A 28 -18.08 -15.15 -27.41
CA PRO A 28 -19.45 -14.77 -27.02
C PRO A 28 -19.70 -14.83 -25.51
N ARG A 29 -19.09 -15.79 -24.80
CA ARG A 29 -19.22 -15.93 -23.34
C ARG A 29 -18.60 -14.77 -22.57
N HIS A 30 -17.56 -14.16 -23.11
CA HIS A 30 -16.92 -13.00 -22.51
C HIS A 30 -17.76 -11.74 -22.77
N GLN A 31 -18.17 -11.52 -24.02
CA GLN A 31 -18.99 -10.36 -24.42
C GLN A 31 -20.33 -10.31 -23.69
N ALA A 32 -20.98 -11.47 -23.44
CA ALA A 32 -22.25 -11.55 -22.72
C ALA A 32 -22.19 -11.02 -21.27
N ARG A 33 -21.00 -10.87 -20.67
CA ARG A 33 -20.84 -10.28 -19.33
C ARG A 33 -21.00 -8.76 -19.31
N ASN A 34 -20.94 -8.12 -20.48
CA ASN A 34 -21.11 -6.69 -20.66
C ASN A 34 -22.28 -6.45 -21.63
N PRO A 35 -23.48 -6.13 -21.14
CA PRO A 35 -24.68 -6.04 -21.99
C PRO A 35 -24.56 -4.97 -23.07
N VAL A 36 -23.86 -3.86 -22.78
CA VAL A 36 -23.61 -2.78 -23.74
C VAL A 36 -22.79 -3.28 -24.92
N MET A 37 -21.61 -3.83 -24.64
CA MET A 37 -20.70 -4.32 -25.68
C MET A 37 -21.25 -5.55 -26.40
N PHE A 38 -22.08 -6.35 -25.73
CA PHE A 38 -22.78 -7.47 -26.35
C PHE A 38 -23.73 -7.03 -27.47
N VAL A 39 -24.45 -5.91 -27.29
CA VAL A 39 -25.31 -5.35 -28.36
C VAL A 39 -24.47 -4.87 -29.54
N VAL A 40 -23.34 -4.20 -29.29
CA VAL A 40 -22.41 -3.79 -30.36
C VAL A 40 -21.83 -5.01 -31.08
N TYR A 41 -21.49 -6.07 -30.35
CA TYR A 41 -20.99 -7.32 -30.90
C TYR A 41 -22.02 -8.02 -31.80
N ILE A 42 -23.28 -8.14 -31.36
CA ILE A 42 -24.36 -8.67 -32.21
C ILE A 42 -24.58 -7.77 -33.43
N GLY A 43 -24.59 -6.45 -33.26
CA GLY A 43 -24.70 -5.49 -34.35
C GLY A 43 -23.57 -5.63 -35.38
N SER A 44 -22.35 -5.88 -34.92
CA SER A 44 -21.18 -6.14 -35.76
C SER A 44 -21.36 -7.43 -36.58
N ILE A 45 -21.82 -8.51 -35.94
CA ILE A 45 -22.11 -9.78 -36.63
C ILE A 45 -23.21 -9.59 -37.67
N LEU A 46 -24.32 -8.93 -37.29
CA LEU A 46 -25.46 -8.69 -38.18
C LEU A 46 -25.06 -7.86 -39.40
N THR A 47 -24.37 -6.74 -39.20
CA THR A 47 -23.90 -5.88 -40.31
C THR A 47 -22.86 -6.58 -41.18
N THR A 48 -22.04 -7.46 -40.62
CA THR A 48 -21.13 -8.32 -41.41
C THR A 48 -21.92 -9.29 -42.29
N ALA A 49 -22.97 -9.92 -41.75
CA ALA A 49 -23.84 -10.81 -42.52
C ALA A 49 -24.57 -10.06 -43.65
N LEU A 50 -25.07 -8.85 -43.37
CA LEU A 50 -25.68 -7.96 -44.38
C LEU A 50 -24.67 -7.53 -45.45
N TRP A 51 -23.42 -7.28 -45.08
CA TRP A 51 -22.35 -6.97 -46.04
C TRP A 51 -22.08 -8.16 -46.96
N VAL A 52 -21.99 -9.37 -46.41
CA VAL A 52 -21.85 -10.60 -47.21
C VAL A 52 -23.03 -10.78 -48.16
N GLN A 53 -24.26 -10.57 -47.69
CA GLN A 53 -25.46 -10.61 -48.53
C GLN A 53 -25.41 -9.57 -49.66
N ALA A 54 -24.89 -8.37 -49.39
CA ALA A 54 -24.74 -7.31 -50.38
C ALA A 54 -23.70 -7.64 -51.46
N LEU A 55 -22.68 -8.45 -51.16
CA LEU A 55 -21.74 -8.96 -52.17
C LEU A 55 -22.42 -9.89 -53.17
N PHE A 56 -23.48 -10.60 -52.76
CA PHE A 56 -24.30 -11.45 -53.63
C PHE A 56 -25.44 -10.70 -54.34
N GLY A 57 -25.48 -9.37 -54.26
CA GLY A 57 -26.46 -8.53 -54.98
C GLY A 57 -27.80 -8.32 -54.25
N HIS A 58 -27.95 -8.82 -53.02
CA HIS A 58 -29.16 -8.66 -52.21
C HIS A 58 -29.01 -7.60 -51.09
N GLY A 59 -28.20 -6.56 -51.33
CA GLY A 59 -27.89 -5.54 -50.34
C GLY A 59 -28.99 -4.48 -50.18
N GLU A 60 -29.33 -4.15 -48.94
CA GLU A 60 -30.26 -3.06 -48.60
C GLU A 60 -29.63 -1.65 -48.75
N ALA A 61 -28.31 -1.58 -48.91
CA ALA A 61 -27.53 -0.35 -49.07
C ALA A 61 -26.27 -0.64 -49.91
N PRO A 62 -25.54 0.39 -50.39
CA PRO A 62 -24.31 0.18 -51.15
C PRO A 62 -23.30 -0.68 -50.37
N THR A 63 -22.73 -1.69 -51.01
CA THR A 63 -21.85 -2.68 -50.37
C THR A 63 -20.66 -2.04 -49.64
N TRP A 64 -20.07 -0.99 -50.22
CA TRP A 64 -18.97 -0.25 -49.60
C TRP A 64 -19.38 0.43 -48.28
N PHE A 65 -20.62 0.92 -48.19
CA PHE A 65 -21.13 1.58 -47.00
C PHE A 65 -21.33 0.58 -45.86
N ILE A 66 -21.95 -0.57 -46.13
CA ILE A 66 -22.17 -1.63 -45.14
C ILE A 66 -20.82 -2.18 -44.64
N PHE A 67 -19.83 -2.31 -45.53
CA PHE A 67 -18.47 -2.68 -45.17
C PHE A 67 -17.86 -1.75 -44.14
N TRP A 68 -17.88 -0.43 -44.39
CA TRP A 68 -17.28 0.54 -43.47
C TRP A 68 -17.98 0.59 -42.13
N VAL A 69 -19.32 0.50 -42.11
CA VAL A 69 -20.08 0.41 -40.85
C VAL A 69 -19.65 -0.83 -40.08
N SER A 70 -19.69 -2.01 -40.70
CA SER A 70 -19.27 -3.28 -40.08
C SER A 70 -17.84 -3.21 -39.53
N LEU A 71 -16.90 -2.66 -40.31
CA LEU A 71 -15.50 -2.51 -39.92
C LEU A 71 -15.35 -1.64 -38.66
N TRP A 72 -16.05 -0.50 -38.59
CA TRP A 72 -16.00 0.39 -37.43
C TRP A 72 -16.68 -0.21 -36.19
N LEU A 73 -17.74 -1.00 -36.37
CA LEU A 73 -18.37 -1.72 -35.27
C LEU A 73 -17.42 -2.78 -34.69
N TRP A 74 -16.75 -3.57 -35.54
CA TRP A 74 -15.71 -4.49 -35.10
C TRP A 74 -14.54 -3.78 -34.43
N PHE A 75 -14.09 -2.66 -34.99
CA PHE A 75 -13.06 -1.83 -34.38
C PHE A 75 -13.47 -1.36 -32.98
N THR A 76 -14.73 -0.97 -32.78
CA THR A 76 -15.26 -0.54 -31.48
C THR A 76 -15.21 -1.67 -30.45
N VAL A 77 -15.60 -2.89 -30.83
CA VAL A 77 -15.50 -4.08 -29.95
C VAL A 77 -14.05 -4.41 -29.63
N LEU A 78 -13.17 -4.40 -30.63
CA LEU A 78 -11.75 -4.69 -30.46
C LEU A 78 -11.06 -3.65 -29.57
N PHE A 79 -11.40 -2.38 -29.74
CA PHE A 79 -10.86 -1.29 -28.94
C PHE A 79 -11.24 -1.45 -27.46
N ALA A 80 -12.50 -1.80 -27.18
CA ALA A 80 -12.95 -2.09 -25.82
C ALA A 80 -12.16 -3.24 -25.19
N ASN A 81 -12.07 -4.37 -25.91
CA ASN A 81 -11.34 -5.54 -25.43
C ASN A 81 -9.85 -5.24 -25.23
N PHE A 82 -9.26 -4.43 -26.09
CA PHE A 82 -7.87 -3.99 -26.00
C PHE A 82 -7.63 -3.12 -24.78
N ALA A 83 -8.51 -2.15 -24.49
CA ALA A 83 -8.40 -1.32 -23.28
C ALA A 83 -8.43 -2.17 -22.00
N GLU A 84 -9.30 -3.17 -21.94
CA GLU A 84 -9.36 -4.12 -20.83
C GLU A 84 -8.09 -4.98 -20.73
N ALA A 85 -7.62 -5.55 -21.85
CA ALA A 85 -6.41 -6.37 -21.90
C ALA A 85 -5.15 -5.58 -21.52
N MET A 86 -5.05 -4.31 -21.93
CA MET A 86 -3.97 -3.41 -21.55
C MET A 86 -3.95 -3.16 -20.04
N ALA A 87 -5.12 -2.97 -19.42
CA ALA A 87 -5.22 -2.78 -17.98
C ALA A 87 -4.79 -4.06 -17.22
N GLU A 88 -5.24 -5.24 -17.66
CA GLU A 88 -4.86 -6.53 -17.05
C GLU A 88 -3.37 -6.86 -17.23
N GLY A 89 -2.81 -6.61 -18.41
CA GLY A 89 -1.42 -6.91 -18.73
C GLY A 89 -0.44 -6.12 -17.85
N ARG A 90 -0.79 -4.88 -17.50
CA ARG A 90 -0.01 -4.06 -16.57
C ARG A 90 0.04 -4.67 -15.16
N GLY A 91 -1.11 -5.06 -14.62
CA GLY A 91 -1.19 -5.72 -13.32
C GLY A 91 -0.32 -6.99 -13.31
N LYS A 92 -0.53 -7.90 -14.27
CA LYS A 92 0.21 -9.17 -14.35
C LYS A 92 1.74 -8.98 -14.37
N ALA A 93 2.25 -7.99 -15.11
CA ALA A 93 3.69 -7.72 -15.17
C ALA A 93 4.29 -7.32 -13.80
N GLN A 94 3.53 -6.60 -12.98
CA GLN A 94 3.95 -6.23 -11.62
C GLN A 94 3.90 -7.44 -10.68
N ALA A 95 2.85 -8.26 -10.76
CA ALA A 95 2.75 -9.52 -10.02
C ALA A 95 3.90 -10.48 -10.34
N ASP A 96 4.27 -10.63 -11.62
CA ASP A 96 5.36 -11.49 -12.04
C ASP A 96 6.72 -11.05 -11.48
N THR A 97 6.92 -9.73 -11.32
CA THR A 97 8.15 -9.19 -10.72
C THR A 97 8.22 -9.56 -9.24
N LEU A 98 7.12 -9.40 -8.49
CA LEU A 98 7.02 -9.83 -7.09
C LEU A 98 7.22 -11.34 -6.93
N ARG A 99 6.68 -12.14 -7.86
CA ARG A 99 6.78 -13.61 -7.84
C ARG A 99 8.20 -14.12 -8.08
N ARG A 100 8.96 -13.46 -8.96
CA ARG A 100 10.36 -13.81 -9.22
C ARG A 100 11.25 -13.58 -8.00
N ALA A 101 11.06 -12.49 -7.28
CA ALA A 101 11.82 -12.19 -6.07
C ALA A 101 11.73 -13.28 -4.98
N ARG A 102 10.61 -14.02 -4.92
CA ARG A 102 10.36 -15.05 -3.90
C ARG A 102 10.96 -16.42 -4.21
N LYS A 103 11.04 -16.83 -5.48
CA LYS A 103 11.36 -18.22 -5.84
C LYS A 103 12.78 -18.67 -5.45
N ASP A 104 13.68 -17.72 -5.20
CA ASP A 104 15.11 -18.00 -5.02
C ASP A 104 15.57 -18.02 -3.55
N THR A 105 14.65 -17.87 -2.56
CA THR A 105 15.03 -17.81 -1.13
C THR A 105 15.13 -19.20 -0.47
N THR A 106 16.24 -19.44 0.23
CA THR A 106 16.47 -20.61 1.10
C THR A 106 16.24 -20.29 2.58
N ALA A 107 15.73 -21.24 3.35
CA ALA A 107 15.43 -21.08 4.78
C ALA A 107 16.18 -22.11 5.64
N ARG A 108 16.63 -21.70 6.83
CA ARG A 108 17.23 -22.60 7.83
C ARG A 108 16.15 -23.07 8.80
N LYS A 109 15.59 -24.26 8.56
CA LYS A 109 14.53 -24.85 9.39
C LYS A 109 15.10 -25.46 10.67
N LEU A 110 14.51 -25.12 11.81
CA LEU A 110 14.86 -25.63 13.14
C LEU A 110 13.88 -26.71 13.60
N THR A 111 14.37 -27.63 14.45
CA THR A 111 13.54 -28.65 15.12
C THR A 111 12.91 -28.14 16.42
N THR A 112 13.58 -27.23 17.14
CA THR A 112 13.10 -26.64 18.39
C THR A 112 13.28 -25.11 18.38
N PRO A 113 12.54 -24.34 19.20
CA PRO A 113 12.59 -22.87 19.19
C PRO A 113 13.80 -22.33 19.97
N GLN A 114 14.99 -22.84 19.66
CA GLN A 114 16.25 -22.47 20.29
C GLN A 114 17.28 -22.14 19.21
N ARG A 115 18.07 -21.08 19.43
CA ARG A 115 19.08 -20.61 18.47
C ARG A 115 20.05 -21.71 18.02
N HIS A 116 20.49 -22.55 18.96
CA HIS A 116 21.47 -23.61 18.73
C HIS A 116 20.85 -24.98 18.40
N ALA A 117 19.55 -25.02 18.07
CA ALA A 117 18.90 -26.24 17.62
C ALA A 117 19.49 -26.71 16.28
N GLN A 118 19.33 -28.00 15.97
CA GLN A 118 19.75 -28.57 14.69
C GLN A 118 19.01 -27.87 13.54
N GLN A 119 19.77 -27.44 12.53
CA GLN A 119 19.26 -26.65 11.40
C GLN A 119 19.37 -27.45 10.10
N ASN A 120 18.32 -27.44 9.29
CA ASN A 120 18.32 -28.01 7.95
C ASN A 120 17.97 -26.92 6.93
N SER A 121 18.79 -26.78 5.88
CA SER A 121 18.50 -25.86 4.78
C SER A 121 17.40 -26.43 3.90
N VAL A 122 16.31 -25.69 3.74
CA VAL A 122 15.15 -26.08 2.92
C VAL A 122 14.73 -24.91 2.03
N PRO A 123 14.18 -25.17 0.83
CA PRO A 123 13.59 -24.12 0.01
C PRO A 123 12.41 -23.43 0.72
N ALA A 124 12.28 -22.11 0.59
CA ALA A 124 11.18 -21.36 1.24
C ALA A 124 9.78 -21.88 0.81
N SER A 125 9.64 -22.40 -0.40
CA SER A 125 8.41 -23.00 -0.93
C SER A 125 7.97 -24.29 -0.20
N SER A 126 8.90 -24.96 0.49
CA SER A 126 8.62 -26.19 1.24
C SER A 126 8.16 -25.93 2.68
N LEU A 127 8.32 -24.70 3.18
CA LEU A 127 7.88 -24.31 4.52
C LEU A 127 6.36 -24.45 4.65
N ARG A 128 5.90 -24.85 5.83
CA ARG A 128 4.49 -24.95 6.19
C ARG A 128 4.21 -24.21 7.49
N LYS A 129 2.95 -23.86 7.72
CA LYS A 129 2.53 -23.21 8.97
C LYS A 129 2.95 -24.06 10.18
N GLY A 130 3.56 -23.42 11.16
CA GLY A 130 4.08 -24.06 12.38
C GLY A 130 5.56 -24.43 12.31
N ASP A 131 6.19 -24.43 11.13
CA ASP A 131 7.62 -24.63 11.01
C ASP A 131 8.40 -23.51 11.73
N LEU A 132 9.57 -23.84 12.27
CA LEU A 132 10.47 -22.89 12.89
C LEU A 132 11.63 -22.60 11.95
N ILE A 133 11.96 -21.33 11.75
CA ILE A 133 13.11 -20.91 10.94
C ILE A 133 14.02 -19.98 11.73
N LEU A 134 15.33 -20.11 11.51
CA LEU A 134 16.33 -19.17 12.02
C LEU A 134 16.66 -18.15 10.93
N CYS A 135 16.66 -16.88 11.30
CA CYS A 135 17.22 -15.79 10.49
C CYS A 135 18.27 -15.04 11.30
N GLU A 136 19.45 -14.83 10.72
CA GLU A 136 20.54 -14.05 11.30
C GLU A 136 20.75 -12.74 10.52
N ALA A 137 21.52 -11.81 11.09
CA ALA A 137 21.90 -10.58 10.40
C ALA A 137 22.44 -10.84 8.98
N GLY A 138 21.83 -10.19 7.99
CA GLY A 138 22.11 -10.37 6.56
C GLY A 138 21.17 -11.34 5.84
N ASP A 139 20.44 -12.19 6.55
CA ASP A 139 19.48 -13.12 5.95
C ASP A 139 18.19 -12.40 5.50
N ILE A 140 17.54 -12.97 4.48
CA ILE A 140 16.17 -12.62 4.08
C ILE A 140 15.19 -13.52 4.84
N ILE A 141 14.15 -12.93 5.43
CA ILE A 141 13.08 -13.69 6.08
C ILE A 141 12.33 -14.50 5.01
N ALA A 142 12.37 -15.83 5.11
CA ALA A 142 11.88 -16.71 4.04
C ALA A 142 10.35 -16.85 3.97
N ALA A 143 9.64 -16.64 5.09
CA ALA A 143 8.19 -16.76 5.16
C ALA A 143 7.62 -15.85 6.26
N ASP A 144 6.35 -15.44 6.09
CA ASP A 144 5.63 -14.70 7.13
C ASP A 144 5.48 -15.54 8.39
N GLY A 145 5.52 -14.88 9.54
CA GLY A 145 5.40 -15.57 10.80
C GLY A 145 5.46 -14.67 12.00
N GLU A 146 5.64 -15.33 13.14
CA GLU A 146 5.74 -14.69 14.44
C GLU A 146 7.08 -15.06 15.09
N VAL A 147 7.82 -14.07 15.57
CA VAL A 147 9.04 -14.27 16.34
C VAL A 147 8.65 -14.95 17.65
N VAL A 148 9.23 -16.11 17.91
CA VAL A 148 9.04 -16.87 19.15
C VAL A 148 10.23 -16.74 20.10
N ALA A 149 11.41 -16.39 19.58
CA ALA A 149 12.60 -16.11 20.38
C ALA A 149 13.57 -15.19 19.62
N GLY A 150 14.34 -14.40 20.36
CA GLY A 150 15.28 -13.43 19.80
C GLY A 150 14.66 -12.03 19.65
N VAL A 151 15.55 -11.07 19.39
CA VAL A 151 15.24 -9.66 19.11
C VAL A 151 16.20 -9.22 18.02
N ALA A 152 15.70 -8.52 17.01
CA ALA A 152 16.50 -8.02 15.90
C ALA A 152 15.88 -6.77 15.28
N SER A 153 16.70 -5.99 14.58
CA SER A 153 16.22 -4.94 13.67
C SER A 153 16.01 -5.52 12.26
N VAL A 154 14.88 -5.18 11.65
CA VAL A 154 14.44 -5.68 10.34
C VAL A 154 14.20 -4.50 9.39
N ASP A 155 14.73 -4.60 8.18
CA ASP A 155 14.43 -3.69 7.07
C ASP A 155 13.21 -4.20 6.30
N GLU A 156 12.09 -3.50 6.48
CA GLU A 156 10.83 -3.78 5.80
C GLU A 156 10.61 -2.91 4.55
N SER A 157 11.64 -2.19 4.09
CA SER A 157 11.55 -1.24 2.96
C SER A 157 11.06 -1.87 1.66
N ALA A 158 11.33 -3.16 1.44
CA ALA A 158 10.84 -3.91 0.28
C ALA A 158 9.30 -3.99 0.22
N ILE A 159 8.62 -3.81 1.35
CA ILE A 159 7.16 -3.96 1.46
C ILE A 159 6.50 -2.64 1.84
N THR A 160 7.02 -1.95 2.85
CA THR A 160 6.45 -0.69 3.35
C THR A 160 6.92 0.51 2.54
N GLY A 161 8.06 0.40 1.84
CA GLY A 161 8.72 1.53 1.18
C GLY A 161 9.41 2.50 2.14
N GLU A 162 9.31 2.29 3.45
CA GLU A 162 9.98 3.10 4.46
C GLU A 162 11.40 2.57 4.74
N SER A 163 12.40 3.45 4.75
CA SER A 163 13.81 3.04 4.93
C SER A 163 14.26 2.92 6.39
N ALA A 164 13.37 3.20 7.35
CA ALA A 164 13.70 3.09 8.77
C ALA A 164 13.53 1.64 9.24
N PRO A 165 14.54 1.04 9.88
CA PRO A 165 14.43 -0.33 10.38
C PRO A 165 13.53 -0.42 11.60
N VAL A 166 12.80 -1.53 11.70
CA VAL A 166 11.83 -1.80 12.75
C VAL A 166 12.34 -2.92 13.66
N ILE A 167 12.18 -2.76 14.98
CA ILE A 167 12.56 -3.80 15.96
C ILE A 167 11.47 -4.87 16.04
N ARG A 168 11.87 -6.13 15.94
CA ARG A 168 11.01 -7.31 16.07
C ARG A 168 11.51 -8.17 17.23
N GLU A 169 10.61 -8.59 18.11
CA GLU A 169 10.93 -9.35 19.32
C GLU A 169 9.92 -10.45 19.62
N GLY A 170 10.38 -11.51 20.28
CA GLY A 170 9.50 -12.62 20.67
C GLY A 170 8.62 -12.31 21.89
N GLY A 171 7.36 -12.72 21.83
CA GLY A 171 6.46 -12.72 23.00
C GLY A 171 5.75 -11.41 23.34
N GLY A 172 5.76 -10.42 22.43
CA GLY A 172 5.03 -9.16 22.57
C GLY A 172 4.36 -8.70 21.27
N ASP A 173 3.78 -7.50 21.27
CA ASP A 173 3.01 -6.95 20.13
C ASP A 173 3.85 -6.72 18.85
N ARG A 174 5.19 -6.77 18.96
CA ARG A 174 6.14 -6.58 17.85
C ARG A 174 6.68 -7.89 17.27
N SER A 175 6.02 -9.01 17.53
CA SER A 175 6.45 -10.34 17.11
C SER A 175 6.20 -10.66 15.63
N SER A 176 5.30 -9.95 14.96
CA SER A 176 4.94 -10.25 13.56
C SER A 176 6.05 -9.85 12.58
N VAL A 177 6.43 -10.74 11.68
CA VAL A 177 7.44 -10.52 10.63
C VAL A 177 6.93 -10.96 9.27
N THR A 178 7.40 -10.28 8.22
CA THR A 178 6.95 -10.53 6.85
C THR A 178 8.06 -11.13 6.00
N GLY A 179 7.73 -12.17 5.22
CA GLY A 179 8.65 -12.80 4.28
C GLY A 179 9.09 -11.84 3.17
N GLY A 180 10.36 -11.89 2.81
CA GLY A 180 11.00 -10.99 1.84
C GLY A 180 11.67 -9.75 2.43
N THR A 181 11.55 -9.54 3.76
CA THR A 181 12.25 -8.47 4.49
C THR A 181 13.65 -8.93 4.93
N HIS A 182 14.54 -7.99 5.24
CA HIS A 182 15.93 -8.30 5.59
C HIS A 182 16.19 -8.12 7.09
N VAL A 183 16.85 -9.09 7.71
CA VAL A 183 17.35 -8.93 9.09
C VAL A 183 18.65 -8.14 9.06
N LEU A 184 18.71 -7.03 9.80
CA LEU A 184 19.88 -6.14 9.83
C LEU A 184 20.81 -6.43 11.01
N SER A 185 20.27 -6.77 12.18
CA SER A 185 21.05 -7.05 13.40
C SER A 185 20.63 -8.36 14.05
N ASP A 186 21.51 -8.91 14.90
CA ASP A 186 21.21 -10.05 15.79
C ASP A 186 20.63 -11.29 15.08
N TRP A 187 19.58 -11.88 15.65
CA TRP A 187 18.95 -13.11 15.18
C TRP A 187 17.49 -13.22 15.64
N LEU A 188 16.69 -13.95 14.87
CA LEU A 188 15.29 -14.25 15.16
C LEU A 188 15.02 -15.74 14.93
N VAL A 189 14.27 -16.35 15.84
CA VAL A 189 13.58 -17.62 15.59
C VAL A 189 12.12 -17.32 15.32
N ILE A 190 11.69 -17.64 14.10
CA ILE A 190 10.38 -17.27 13.57
C ILE A 190 9.56 -18.56 13.39
N ARG A 191 8.33 -18.55 13.90
CA ARG A 191 7.33 -19.57 13.62
C ARG A 191 6.52 -19.16 12.39
N VAL A 192 6.59 -19.96 11.34
CA VAL A 192 5.87 -19.73 10.09
C VAL A 192 4.36 -19.67 10.35
N GLY A 193 3.73 -18.56 9.96
CA GLY A 193 2.32 -18.28 10.22
C GLY A 193 1.38 -18.64 9.07
N ALA A 194 1.92 -18.75 7.85
CA ALA A 194 1.15 -18.95 6.62
C ALA A 194 1.67 -20.13 5.79
N ASN A 195 0.76 -20.85 5.12
CA ASN A 195 1.14 -21.87 4.14
C ASN A 195 1.52 -21.22 2.79
N PRO A 196 2.21 -21.95 1.88
CA PRO A 196 2.42 -21.45 0.53
C PRO A 196 1.09 -21.14 -0.16
N GLY A 197 0.97 -19.94 -0.74
CA GLY A 197 -0.28 -19.42 -1.31
C GLY A 197 -1.07 -18.52 -0.36
N GLU A 198 -0.77 -18.52 0.94
CA GLU A 198 -1.46 -17.71 1.97
C GLU A 198 -0.59 -16.55 2.49
N ALA A 199 0.69 -16.53 2.11
CA ALA A 199 1.63 -15.49 2.51
C ALA A 199 1.19 -14.10 1.99
N PHE A 200 1.69 -13.05 2.62
CA PHE A 200 1.39 -11.65 2.33
C PHE A 200 1.67 -11.31 0.87
N LEU A 201 2.84 -11.69 0.36
CA LEU A 201 3.18 -11.52 -1.05
C LEU A 201 2.27 -12.34 -1.98
N ASP A 202 1.83 -13.54 -1.57
CA ASP A 202 0.88 -14.34 -2.37
C ASP A 202 -0.50 -13.67 -2.41
N ARG A 203 -0.93 -13.03 -1.32
CA ARG A 203 -2.15 -12.21 -1.28
C ARG A 203 -2.01 -10.97 -2.19
N MET A 204 -0.85 -10.32 -2.21
CA MET A 204 -0.57 -9.21 -3.14
C MET A 204 -0.62 -9.70 -4.60
N ILE A 205 0.02 -10.82 -4.92
CA ILE A 205 0.01 -11.42 -6.27
C ILE A 205 -1.42 -11.78 -6.68
N ALA A 206 -2.19 -12.45 -5.82
CA ALA A 206 -3.57 -12.85 -6.11
C ALA A 206 -4.50 -11.65 -6.35
N MET A 207 -4.26 -10.54 -5.65
CA MET A 207 -4.99 -9.28 -5.81
C MET A 207 -4.66 -8.61 -7.15
N VAL A 208 -3.38 -8.56 -7.51
CA VAL A 208 -2.89 -7.97 -8.77
C VAL A 208 -3.32 -8.80 -9.98
N GLU A 209 -3.25 -10.13 -9.88
CA GLU A 209 -3.64 -11.06 -10.96
C GLU A 209 -5.18 -11.10 -11.16
N GLY A 210 -5.96 -10.41 -10.31
CA GLY A 210 -7.38 -10.19 -10.51
C GLY A 210 -8.25 -11.46 -10.45
N ALA A 211 -7.69 -12.60 -10.04
CA ALA A 211 -8.30 -13.93 -10.19
C ALA A 211 -9.63 -14.10 -9.41
N LYS A 212 -9.97 -13.17 -8.51
CA LYS A 212 -11.25 -13.10 -7.79
C LYS A 212 -11.77 -11.67 -7.62
N ARG A 213 -11.60 -10.78 -8.61
CA ARG A 213 -12.18 -9.43 -8.50
C ARG A 213 -13.71 -9.48 -8.61
N GLN A 214 -14.39 -9.22 -7.50
CA GLN A 214 -15.82 -8.93 -7.52
C GLN A 214 -16.04 -7.52 -8.06
N LYS A 215 -17.09 -7.33 -8.86
CA LYS A 215 -17.53 -6.00 -9.27
C LYS A 215 -17.88 -5.19 -8.03
N THR A 216 -17.49 -3.93 -8.03
CA THR A 216 -17.76 -3.03 -6.91
C THR A 216 -19.21 -2.53 -6.93
N PRO A 217 -19.74 -2.00 -5.82
CA PRO A 217 -21.11 -1.47 -5.79
C PRO A 217 -21.37 -0.39 -6.85
N ASN A 218 -20.44 0.56 -7.05
CA ASN A 218 -20.61 1.61 -8.06
C ASN A 218 -20.53 1.04 -9.48
N GLU A 219 -19.65 0.06 -9.72
CA GLU A 219 -19.58 -0.64 -11.00
C GLU A 219 -20.86 -1.44 -11.31
N ILE A 220 -21.47 -2.07 -10.30
CA ILE A 220 -22.75 -2.78 -10.45
C ILE A 220 -23.86 -1.78 -10.75
N ALA A 221 -23.97 -0.70 -9.97
CA ALA A 221 -24.98 0.34 -10.17
C ALA A 221 -24.89 0.95 -11.58
N LEU A 222 -23.68 1.28 -12.02
CA LEU A 222 -23.45 1.82 -13.35
C LEU A 222 -23.79 0.79 -14.44
N ASN A 223 -23.42 -0.49 -14.27
CA ASN A 223 -23.81 -1.53 -15.22
C ASN A 223 -25.34 -1.68 -15.35
N ILE A 224 -26.08 -1.60 -14.24
CA ILE A 224 -27.55 -1.65 -14.26
C ILE A 224 -28.11 -0.45 -15.02
N LEU A 225 -27.59 0.76 -14.76
CA LEU A 225 -28.00 1.98 -15.45
C LEU A 225 -27.72 1.89 -16.96
N LEU A 226 -26.52 1.49 -17.34
CA LEU A 226 -26.09 1.35 -18.74
C LEU A 226 -26.90 0.28 -19.47
N ALA A 227 -27.21 -0.85 -18.81
CA ALA A 227 -28.07 -1.88 -19.37
C ALA A 227 -29.49 -1.36 -19.60
N GLY A 228 -30.06 -0.65 -18.61
CA GLY A 228 -31.38 -0.02 -18.74
C GLY A 228 -31.45 0.96 -19.89
N PHE A 229 -30.48 1.86 -20.00
CA PHE A 229 -30.41 2.82 -21.11
C PHE A 229 -30.23 2.14 -22.47
N THR A 230 -29.42 1.08 -22.53
CA THR A 230 -29.24 0.26 -23.75
C THR A 230 -30.55 -0.36 -24.20
N ILE A 231 -31.34 -0.91 -23.28
CA ILE A 231 -32.67 -1.48 -23.59
C ILE A 231 -33.60 -0.40 -24.13
N VAL A 232 -33.63 0.79 -23.53
CA VAL A 232 -34.45 1.91 -24.00
C VAL A 232 -34.03 2.33 -25.42
N CYS A 233 -32.73 2.50 -25.69
CA CYS A 233 -32.22 2.81 -27.03
C CYS A 233 -32.56 1.71 -28.05
N LEU A 234 -32.46 0.43 -27.64
CA LEU A 234 -32.80 -0.70 -28.50
C LEU A 234 -34.29 -0.69 -28.86
N LEU A 235 -35.18 -0.49 -27.89
CA LEU A 235 -36.62 -0.38 -28.16
C LEU A 235 -36.95 0.83 -29.05
N ALA A 236 -36.34 1.98 -28.77
CA ALA A 236 -36.52 3.18 -29.58
C ALA A 236 -36.08 2.94 -31.03
N THR A 237 -34.88 2.41 -31.26
CA THR A 237 -34.38 2.12 -32.62
C THR A 237 -35.16 1.01 -33.31
N ALA A 238 -35.58 -0.03 -32.59
CA ALA A 238 -36.39 -1.11 -33.14
C ALA A 238 -37.77 -0.61 -33.66
N THR A 239 -38.36 0.38 -32.99
CA THR A 239 -39.63 0.99 -33.42
C THR A 239 -39.49 1.94 -34.61
N LEU A 240 -38.29 2.46 -34.90
CA LEU A 240 -38.08 3.32 -36.07
C LEU A 240 -38.23 2.57 -37.40
N LEU A 241 -37.92 1.26 -37.45
CA LEU A 241 -38.08 0.48 -38.68
C LEU A 241 -39.53 0.47 -39.18
N PRO A 242 -40.54 0.02 -38.40
CA PRO A 242 -41.94 0.03 -38.84
C PRO A 242 -42.46 1.43 -39.13
N PHE A 243 -42.03 2.46 -38.37
CA PHE A 243 -42.39 3.85 -38.70
C PHE A 243 -41.80 4.31 -40.03
N SER A 244 -40.55 3.96 -40.35
CA SER A 244 -39.95 4.32 -41.63
C SER A 244 -40.60 3.59 -42.80
N ILE A 245 -41.00 2.32 -42.60
CA ILE A 245 -41.75 1.55 -43.62
C ILE A 245 -43.11 2.22 -43.87
N TYR A 246 -43.85 2.56 -42.81
CA TYR A 246 -45.13 3.25 -42.94
C TYR A 246 -44.99 4.60 -43.64
N SER A 247 -44.00 5.40 -43.23
CA SER A 247 -43.73 6.72 -43.81
C SER A 247 -43.36 6.62 -45.30
N ALA A 248 -42.44 5.72 -45.67
CA ALA A 248 -42.04 5.50 -47.05
C ALA A 248 -43.23 5.04 -47.92
N ASN A 249 -44.06 4.12 -47.41
CA ASN A 249 -45.26 3.65 -48.12
C ASN A 249 -46.29 4.76 -48.31
N SER A 250 -46.50 5.62 -47.31
CA SER A 250 -47.42 6.77 -47.38
C SER A 250 -46.96 7.82 -48.40
N VAL A 251 -45.65 8.12 -48.42
CA VAL A 251 -45.08 9.04 -49.42
C VAL A 251 -45.19 8.45 -50.82
N ASN A 252 -44.84 7.18 -50.99
CA ASN A 252 -44.90 6.52 -52.29
C ASN A 252 -46.33 6.36 -52.80
N SER A 253 -47.33 6.11 -51.95
CA SER A 253 -48.74 6.05 -52.37
C SER A 253 -49.26 7.42 -52.82
N THR A 254 -48.84 8.50 -52.15
CA THR A 254 -49.17 9.87 -52.53
C THR A 254 -48.50 10.26 -53.87
N LEU A 255 -47.23 9.88 -54.06
CA LEU A 255 -46.52 10.07 -55.33
C LEU A 255 -47.17 9.28 -56.47
N ALA A 256 -47.57 8.03 -56.22
CA ALA A 256 -48.27 7.20 -57.18
C ALA A 256 -49.62 7.81 -57.59
N ALA A 257 -50.39 8.34 -56.64
CA ALA A 257 -51.62 9.09 -56.93
C ALA A 257 -51.36 10.36 -57.78
N ALA A 258 -50.17 10.96 -57.66
CA ALA A 258 -49.73 12.09 -58.46
C ALA A 258 -48.99 11.69 -59.77
N GLY A 259 -48.96 10.40 -60.13
CA GLY A 259 -48.29 9.89 -61.34
C GLY A 259 -46.76 9.97 -61.32
N LYS A 260 -46.14 10.15 -60.14
CA LYS A 260 -44.68 10.24 -59.97
C LYS A 260 -44.10 8.89 -59.55
N ALA A 261 -42.85 8.64 -59.95
CA ALA A 261 -42.12 7.44 -59.54
C ALA A 261 -41.86 7.44 -58.03
N ALA A 262 -41.86 6.24 -57.44
CA ALA A 262 -41.51 6.05 -56.02
C ALA A 262 -40.08 6.54 -55.77
N SER A 263 -39.90 7.34 -54.73
CA SER A 263 -38.61 7.94 -54.39
C SER A 263 -38.23 7.79 -52.92
N ALA A 264 -39.15 7.31 -52.08
CA ALA A 264 -38.88 7.10 -50.65
C ALA A 264 -38.56 5.63 -50.38
N SER A 265 -37.43 5.36 -49.73
CA SER A 265 -37.06 4.03 -49.24
C SER A 265 -37.10 4.00 -47.70
N PRO A 266 -37.49 2.87 -47.08
CA PRO A 266 -37.32 2.68 -45.64
C PRO A 266 -35.86 2.83 -45.21
N VAL A 267 -35.64 3.14 -43.93
CA VAL A 267 -34.29 3.19 -43.36
C VAL A 267 -33.72 1.77 -43.31
N SER A 268 -32.49 1.59 -43.78
CA SER A 268 -31.83 0.27 -43.79
C SER A 268 -31.49 -0.21 -42.37
N ILE A 269 -31.45 -1.52 -42.17
CA ILE A 269 -31.07 -2.14 -40.90
C ILE A 269 -29.65 -1.71 -40.52
N THR A 270 -28.76 -1.57 -41.50
CA THR A 270 -27.38 -1.08 -41.31
C THR A 270 -27.36 0.31 -40.66
N ILE A 271 -28.20 1.25 -41.11
CA ILE A 271 -28.30 2.59 -40.52
C ILE A 271 -28.89 2.50 -39.10
N LEU A 272 -29.89 1.66 -38.87
CA LEU A 272 -30.50 1.49 -37.55
C LEU A 272 -29.52 0.89 -36.54
N VAL A 273 -28.70 -0.09 -36.94
CA VAL A 273 -27.64 -0.65 -36.09
C VAL A 273 -26.57 0.41 -35.81
N ALA A 274 -26.14 1.17 -36.82
CA ALA A 274 -25.18 2.26 -36.63
C ALA A 274 -25.73 3.32 -35.65
N LEU A 275 -26.98 3.74 -35.84
CA LEU A 275 -27.67 4.67 -34.95
C LEU A 275 -27.75 4.12 -33.52
N LEU A 276 -28.15 2.86 -33.35
CA LEU A 276 -28.23 2.21 -32.03
C LEU A 276 -26.88 2.25 -31.31
N VAL A 277 -25.80 1.87 -32.00
CA VAL A 277 -24.45 1.88 -31.42
C VAL A 277 -23.98 3.30 -31.08
N CYS A 278 -24.32 4.30 -31.90
CA CYS A 278 -24.02 5.69 -31.62
C CYS A 278 -24.81 6.27 -30.44
N LEU A 279 -26.01 5.75 -30.15
CA LEU A 279 -26.84 6.20 -29.03
C LEU A 279 -26.46 5.52 -27.71
N ILE A 280 -26.10 4.23 -27.75
CA ILE A 280 -25.72 3.49 -26.56
C ILE A 280 -24.41 4.08 -25.98
N PRO A 281 -24.25 4.18 -24.65
CA PRO A 281 -23.06 4.69 -23.97
C PRO A 281 -21.87 3.70 -24.03
N THR A 282 -21.44 3.37 -25.24
CA THR A 282 -20.39 2.40 -25.54
C THR A 282 -19.05 2.79 -24.94
N THR A 283 -18.71 4.08 -24.93
CA THR A 283 -17.47 4.60 -24.32
C THR A 283 -17.34 4.23 -22.85
N ILE A 284 -18.40 4.46 -22.07
CA ILE A 284 -18.39 4.16 -20.63
C ILE A 284 -18.48 2.66 -20.39
N GLY A 285 -19.38 1.98 -21.11
CA GLY A 285 -19.57 0.53 -21.00
C GLY A 285 -18.30 -0.26 -21.34
N ALA A 286 -17.51 0.19 -22.31
CA ALA A 286 -16.25 -0.43 -22.71
C ALA A 286 -15.13 -0.22 -21.68
N LEU A 287 -15.04 0.96 -21.07
CA LEU A 287 -13.89 1.37 -20.27
C LEU A 287 -14.04 1.08 -18.76
N LEU A 288 -15.26 0.77 -18.29
CA LEU A 288 -15.54 0.59 -16.87
C LEU A 288 -14.62 -0.45 -16.19
N SER A 289 -14.46 -1.63 -16.78
CA SER A 289 -13.56 -2.67 -16.25
C SER A 289 -12.10 -2.21 -16.21
N ALA A 290 -11.66 -1.51 -17.26
CA ALA A 290 -10.29 -1.01 -17.38
C ALA A 290 -9.98 0.07 -16.33
N ILE A 291 -10.95 0.96 -16.03
CA ILE A 291 -10.83 1.98 -14.98
C ILE A 291 -10.62 1.32 -13.61
N GLY A 292 -11.43 0.30 -13.27
CA GLY A 292 -11.29 -0.40 -12.00
C GLY A 292 -9.93 -1.09 -11.84
N ILE A 293 -9.44 -1.75 -12.89
CA ILE A 293 -8.12 -2.41 -12.88
C ILE A 293 -6.98 -1.40 -12.77
N ALA A 294 -7.05 -0.31 -13.55
CA ALA A 294 -6.05 0.76 -13.50
C ALA A 294 -6.04 1.48 -12.15
N GLY A 295 -7.20 1.64 -11.49
CA GLY A 295 -7.29 2.20 -10.15
C GLY A 295 -6.56 1.35 -9.11
N MET A 296 -6.73 0.03 -9.16
CA MET A 296 -6.01 -0.91 -8.29
C MET A 296 -4.49 -0.89 -8.53
N ASP A 297 -4.06 -0.83 -9.79
CA ASP A 297 -2.65 -0.69 -10.16
C ASP A 297 -2.01 0.56 -9.52
N ARG A 298 -2.73 1.68 -9.54
CA ARG A 298 -2.27 2.94 -8.91
C ARG A 298 -2.17 2.84 -7.39
N MET A 299 -3.07 2.12 -6.72
CA MET A 299 -2.99 1.94 -5.27
C MET A 299 -1.73 1.19 -4.86
N ILE A 300 -1.36 0.16 -5.61
CA ILE A 300 -0.15 -0.63 -5.35
C ILE A 300 1.11 0.20 -5.64
N GLN A 301 1.10 1.03 -6.68
CA GLN A 301 2.18 2.00 -6.94
C GLN A 301 2.31 3.06 -5.84
N ALA A 302 1.23 3.35 -5.12
CA ALA A 302 1.22 4.20 -3.93
C ALA A 302 1.54 3.42 -2.64
N ASN A 303 2.01 2.17 -2.73
CA ASN A 303 2.28 1.26 -1.61
C ASN A 303 1.06 1.00 -0.71
N VAL A 304 -0.15 1.09 -1.26
CA VAL A 304 -1.39 0.75 -0.55
C VAL A 304 -1.96 -0.56 -1.08
N ILE A 305 -2.14 -1.52 -0.17
CA ILE A 305 -2.66 -2.85 -0.49
C ILE A 305 -4.13 -2.90 -0.08
N ALA A 306 -5.02 -2.85 -1.08
CA ALA A 306 -6.46 -2.89 -0.86
C ALA A 306 -7.01 -4.30 -1.08
N THR A 307 -7.55 -4.94 -0.04
CA THR A 307 -8.06 -6.33 -0.09
C THR A 307 -9.09 -6.58 -1.21
N SER A 308 -9.76 -5.54 -1.69
CA SER A 308 -10.67 -5.58 -2.83
C SER A 308 -10.83 -4.20 -3.46
N GLY A 309 -11.31 -4.15 -4.70
CA GLY A 309 -11.72 -2.87 -5.33
C GLY A 309 -12.82 -2.15 -4.57
N ARG A 310 -13.67 -2.89 -3.85
CA ARG A 310 -14.71 -2.31 -2.98
C ARG A 310 -14.11 -1.46 -1.85
N ALA A 311 -12.97 -1.89 -1.29
CA ALA A 311 -12.29 -1.12 -0.24
C ALA A 311 -11.77 0.22 -0.78
N VAL A 312 -11.26 0.23 -2.02
CA VAL A 312 -10.79 1.46 -2.68
C VAL A 312 -11.94 2.42 -2.96
N GLU A 313 -13.07 1.92 -3.47
CA GLU A 313 -14.25 2.77 -3.67
C GLU A 313 -14.82 3.32 -2.37
N ALA A 314 -14.94 2.46 -1.35
CA ALA A 314 -15.45 2.87 -0.04
C ALA A 314 -14.55 3.93 0.61
N ALA A 315 -13.22 3.86 0.41
CA ALA A 315 -12.30 4.87 0.90
C ALA A 315 -12.54 6.27 0.30
N GLY A 316 -13.13 6.34 -0.91
CA GLY A 316 -13.53 7.60 -1.55
C GLY A 316 -14.80 8.24 -0.97
N ASP A 317 -15.57 7.48 -0.18
CA ASP A 317 -16.85 7.89 0.41
C ASP A 317 -16.75 8.07 1.93
N VAL A 318 -15.53 8.33 2.44
CA VAL A 318 -15.27 8.49 3.88
C VAL A 318 -15.46 9.93 4.32
N ASP A 319 -16.34 10.15 5.28
CA ASP A 319 -16.56 11.48 5.90
C ASP A 319 -15.59 11.80 7.05
N VAL A 320 -15.16 10.77 7.79
CA VAL A 320 -14.33 10.91 9.00
C VAL A 320 -13.19 9.90 8.97
N LEU A 321 -11.96 10.42 8.99
CA LEU A 321 -10.75 9.64 9.11
C LEU A 321 -10.31 9.56 10.58
N LEU A 322 -10.33 8.36 11.14
CA LEU A 322 -9.79 8.06 12.46
C LEU A 322 -8.34 7.59 12.30
N LEU A 323 -7.40 8.26 12.95
CA LEU A 323 -5.99 7.90 12.88
C LEU A 323 -5.50 7.50 14.26
N ASP A 324 -4.84 6.36 14.34
CA ASP A 324 -4.02 6.06 15.52
C ASP A 324 -2.85 7.05 15.60
N LYS A 325 -2.38 7.39 16.80
CA LYS A 325 -1.31 8.38 16.95
C LYS A 325 0.05 7.80 16.58
N THR A 326 0.44 6.72 17.25
CA THR A 326 1.80 6.20 17.23
C THR A 326 2.10 5.57 15.87
N GLY A 327 3.16 6.04 15.19
CA GLY A 327 3.60 5.48 13.90
C GLY A 327 2.75 5.91 12.69
N THR A 328 1.56 6.49 12.90
CA THR A 328 0.74 7.07 11.83
C THR A 328 0.90 8.59 11.78
N ILE A 329 0.57 9.29 12.87
CA ILE A 329 0.74 10.74 12.97
C ILE A 329 2.19 11.10 13.28
N THR A 330 2.80 10.31 14.17
CA THR A 330 4.18 10.47 14.59
C THR A 330 5.08 9.45 13.92
N LEU A 331 6.40 9.64 14.01
CA LEU A 331 7.37 8.64 13.54
C LEU A 331 7.27 7.32 14.33
N GLY A 332 6.64 7.34 15.51
CA GLY A 332 6.39 6.16 16.34
C GLY A 332 7.56 5.77 17.25
N ASN A 333 8.73 6.36 17.03
CA ASN A 333 9.90 6.34 17.90
C ASN A 333 10.08 7.70 18.57
N ARG A 334 10.31 7.69 19.89
CA ARG A 334 10.54 8.92 20.64
C ARG A 334 11.98 9.39 20.43
N GLN A 335 12.17 10.66 20.18
CA GLN A 335 13.49 11.24 19.95
C GLN A 335 13.89 12.21 21.06
N ALA A 336 15.17 12.23 21.39
CA ALA A 336 15.74 13.19 22.33
C ALA A 336 15.62 14.61 21.77
N VAL A 337 14.98 15.49 22.54
CA VAL A 337 14.76 16.90 22.18
C VAL A 337 15.50 17.87 23.10
N ALA A 338 15.74 17.50 24.36
CA ALA A 338 16.38 18.37 25.33
C ALA A 338 17.18 17.60 26.41
N PHE A 339 18.17 18.28 26.98
CA PHE A 339 18.93 17.86 28.15
C PHE A 339 18.60 18.80 29.32
N HIS A 340 18.19 18.23 30.45
CA HIS A 340 17.82 18.95 31.66
C HIS A 340 18.80 18.56 32.79
N PRO A 341 19.88 19.33 32.99
CA PRO A 341 20.90 19.00 33.99
C PRO A 341 20.40 19.16 35.42
N ALA A 342 20.93 18.35 36.33
CA ALA A 342 20.72 18.50 37.76
C ALA A 342 21.44 19.75 38.31
N GLY A 343 21.04 20.21 39.50
CA GLY A 343 21.69 21.35 40.16
C GLY A 343 23.21 21.19 40.26
N GLY A 344 23.97 22.11 39.67
CA GLY A 344 25.44 22.10 39.69
C GLY A 344 26.11 21.26 38.60
N VAL A 345 25.35 20.63 37.70
CA VAL A 345 25.89 19.92 36.52
C VAL A 345 25.80 20.83 35.29
N ALA A 346 26.88 20.93 34.50
CA ALA A 346 26.81 21.64 33.24
C ALA A 346 26.05 20.80 32.20
N GLU A 347 25.22 21.44 31.37
CA GLU A 347 24.45 20.74 30.33
C GLU A 347 25.35 19.93 29.38
N LYS A 348 26.55 20.43 29.11
CA LYS A 348 27.55 19.75 28.27
C LYS A 348 28.06 18.45 28.92
N ASP A 349 28.21 18.42 30.24
CA ASP A 349 28.68 17.23 30.96
C ASP A 349 27.61 16.14 30.97
N LEU A 350 26.34 16.54 31.14
CA LEU A 350 25.20 15.64 30.96
C LEU A 350 25.16 15.09 29.53
N ALA A 351 25.31 15.94 28.51
CA ALA A 351 25.30 15.51 27.12
C ALA A 351 26.46 14.55 26.78
N ASP A 352 27.65 14.74 27.37
CA ASP A 352 28.79 13.85 27.20
C ASP A 352 28.51 12.46 27.80
N ALA A 353 28.03 12.41 29.05
CA ALA A 353 27.65 11.17 29.71
C ALA A 353 26.49 10.46 28.99
N ALA A 354 25.50 11.22 28.52
CA ALA A 354 24.36 10.73 27.76
C ALA A 354 24.79 10.10 26.43
N GLN A 355 25.73 10.74 25.71
CA GLN A 355 26.28 10.20 24.48
C GLN A 355 27.01 8.88 24.75
N LEU A 356 27.95 8.87 25.70
CA LEU A 356 28.77 7.70 26.03
C LEU A 356 27.93 6.48 26.42
N SER A 357 26.92 6.69 27.25
CA SER A 357 25.98 5.63 27.66
C SER A 357 25.05 5.17 26.54
N SER A 358 24.86 5.98 25.49
CA SER A 358 23.99 5.65 24.35
C SER A 358 24.75 5.07 23.14
N LEU A 359 26.09 5.01 23.16
CA LEU A 359 26.88 4.48 22.03
C LEU A 359 26.61 2.99 21.76
N ALA A 360 26.33 2.21 22.80
CA ALA A 360 25.95 0.80 22.70
C ALA A 360 24.44 0.57 22.77
N ASP A 361 23.66 1.65 22.74
CA ASP A 361 22.20 1.62 22.72
C ASP A 361 21.72 1.76 21.27
N GLU A 362 21.56 0.63 20.59
CA GLU A 362 21.15 0.61 19.19
C GLU A 362 19.67 0.96 18.96
N THR A 363 18.90 1.16 20.04
CA THR A 363 17.49 1.56 19.93
C THR A 363 17.36 2.94 19.26
N PRO A 364 16.21 3.24 18.62
CA PRO A 364 15.94 4.57 18.08
C PRO A 364 16.14 5.69 19.12
N GLU A 365 15.74 5.44 20.37
CA GLU A 365 15.90 6.34 21.50
C GLU A 365 17.39 6.59 21.78
N GLY A 366 18.20 5.53 21.91
CA GLY A 366 19.65 5.61 22.09
C GLY A 366 20.35 6.41 20.98
N ARG A 367 20.06 6.06 19.72
CA ARG A 367 20.60 6.77 18.55
C ARG A 367 20.20 8.25 18.54
N SER A 368 18.96 8.58 18.92
CA SER A 368 18.49 9.97 18.98
C SER A 368 19.26 10.82 20.00
N VAL A 369 19.66 10.24 21.13
CA VAL A 369 20.50 10.92 22.14
C VAL A 369 21.88 11.25 21.59
N VAL A 370 22.51 10.29 20.90
CA VAL A 370 23.82 10.49 20.25
C VAL A 370 23.74 11.61 19.20
N ILE A 371 22.67 11.64 18.40
CA ILE A 371 22.42 12.67 17.39
C ILE A 371 22.23 14.05 18.04
N LEU A 372 21.41 14.14 19.10
CA LEU A 372 21.17 15.39 19.81
C LEU A 372 22.47 15.95 20.42
N ALA A 373 23.26 15.10 21.08
CA ALA A 373 24.55 15.49 21.66
C ALA A 373 25.53 16.00 20.59
N LYS A 374 25.60 15.31 19.44
CA LYS A 374 26.42 15.73 18.29
C LYS A 374 25.98 17.07 17.73
N ASN A 375 24.68 17.28 17.52
CA ASN A 375 24.15 18.49 16.90
C ASN A 375 24.26 19.71 17.82
N LYS A 376 23.97 19.55 19.11
CA LYS A 376 23.95 20.66 20.07
C LYS A 376 25.33 21.06 20.60
N PHE A 377 26.22 20.08 20.81
CA PHE A 377 27.52 20.30 21.47
C PHE A 377 28.74 19.93 20.62
N ALA A 378 28.54 19.57 19.35
CA ALA A 378 29.60 19.12 18.44
C ALA A 378 30.44 17.94 18.97
N LEU A 379 29.85 17.12 19.86
CA LEU A 379 30.46 15.92 20.40
C LEU A 379 30.51 14.85 19.29
N ARG A 380 31.67 14.73 18.63
CA ARG A 380 31.92 13.74 17.56
C ARG A 380 32.27 12.36 18.16
N GLN A 381 32.11 11.31 17.34
CA GLN A 381 32.52 9.94 17.66
C GLN A 381 33.95 9.95 18.23
N ARG A 382 34.09 9.58 19.50
CA ARG A 382 35.38 9.30 20.14
C ARG A 382 35.86 7.95 19.62
N GLN A 383 37.17 7.79 19.40
CA GLN A 383 37.73 6.48 19.06
C GLN A 383 37.51 5.54 20.25
N VAL A 384 36.60 4.60 20.06
CA VAL A 384 36.07 3.70 21.09
C VAL A 384 37.19 2.82 21.67
N ASP A 385 38.19 2.50 20.85
CA ASP A 385 39.33 1.63 21.19
C ASP A 385 40.36 2.30 22.13
N GLU A 386 40.40 3.64 22.20
CA GLU A 386 41.37 4.36 23.05
C GLU A 386 40.91 4.51 24.51
N LEU A 387 39.64 4.26 24.81
CA LEU A 387 39.03 4.58 26.11
C LEU A 387 39.10 3.43 27.14
N GLY A 388 39.48 2.21 26.73
CA GLY A 388 39.41 1.02 27.59
C GLY A 388 38.00 0.80 28.15
N ALA A 389 36.98 1.11 27.35
CA ALA A 389 35.59 1.17 27.75
C ALA A 389 34.90 -0.19 27.56
N GLU A 390 34.25 -0.70 28.61
CA GLU A 390 33.35 -1.84 28.51
C GLU A 390 31.91 -1.33 28.38
N PHE A 391 31.33 -1.49 27.19
CA PHE A 391 29.97 -1.03 26.93
C PHE A 391 28.93 -2.01 27.47
N VAL A 392 27.88 -1.44 28.07
CA VAL A 392 26.71 -2.19 28.54
C VAL A 392 25.56 -1.91 27.57
N PRO A 393 25.22 -2.88 26.71
CA PRO A 393 24.14 -2.70 25.74
C PRO A 393 22.80 -2.52 26.44
N PHE A 394 21.87 -1.84 25.77
CA PHE A 394 20.51 -1.74 26.26
C PHE A 394 19.85 -3.12 26.36
N THR A 395 19.16 -3.39 27.46
CA THR A 395 18.30 -4.58 27.59
C THR A 395 16.94 -4.20 28.17
N ALA A 396 15.87 -4.79 27.64
CA ALA A 396 14.51 -4.51 28.10
C ALA A 396 14.28 -4.93 29.56
N GLN A 397 15.04 -5.91 30.06
CA GLN A 397 14.98 -6.38 31.45
C GLN A 397 15.51 -5.33 32.42
N THR A 398 16.64 -4.69 32.10
CA THR A 398 17.25 -3.66 32.96
C THR A 398 16.69 -2.27 32.68
N ARG A 399 16.09 -2.05 31.49
CA ARG A 399 15.60 -0.76 31.00
C ARG A 399 16.65 0.36 31.05
N MET A 400 17.92 -0.02 30.93
CA MET A 400 19.05 0.90 30.90
C MET A 400 20.16 0.40 29.97
N SER A 401 21.00 1.33 29.52
CA SER A 401 22.24 1.15 28.77
C SER A 401 23.36 1.93 29.44
N GLY A 402 24.61 1.70 29.06
CA GLY A 402 25.72 2.40 29.67
C GLY A 402 27.10 2.06 29.18
N VAL A 403 28.08 2.56 29.92
CA VAL A 403 29.49 2.27 29.71
C VAL A 403 30.21 2.22 31.05
N ASN A 404 31.14 1.28 31.19
CA ASN A 404 32.12 1.22 32.27
C ASN A 404 33.45 1.74 31.74
N LEU A 405 33.92 2.83 32.34
CA LEU A 405 35.26 3.37 32.18
C LEU A 405 36.00 3.13 33.51
N HIS A 406 37.34 3.20 33.48
CA HIS A 406 38.19 2.92 34.65
C HIS A 406 37.66 3.51 35.97
N ASP A 407 37.36 4.81 36.01
CA ASP A 407 36.88 5.51 37.21
C ASP A 407 35.40 5.94 37.13
N ARG A 408 34.67 5.58 36.05
CA ARG A 408 33.31 6.09 35.78
C ARG A 408 32.38 4.98 35.33
N HIS A 409 31.23 4.87 35.99
CA HIS A 409 30.19 3.90 35.64
C HIS A 409 28.94 4.65 35.20
N ILE A 410 28.83 4.91 33.90
CA ILE A 410 27.77 5.74 33.36
C ILE A 410 26.58 4.85 32.96
N ARG A 411 25.39 5.19 33.42
CA ARG A 411 24.13 4.52 33.06
C ARG A 411 23.10 5.53 32.62
N LYS A 412 22.29 5.14 31.65
CA LYS A 412 21.15 5.91 31.15
C LYS A 412 19.97 4.97 30.96
N GLY A 413 18.80 5.37 31.44
CA GLY A 413 17.63 4.48 31.41
C GLY A 413 16.36 5.14 31.92
N ALA A 414 15.33 4.33 32.11
CA ALA A 414 14.09 4.78 32.75
C ALA A 414 14.37 5.35 34.15
N ASP A 415 13.61 6.36 34.52
CA ASP A 415 13.68 7.05 35.82
C ASP A 415 13.70 6.08 37.00
N ALA A 416 12.75 5.14 37.07
CA ALA A 416 12.68 4.16 38.16
C ALA A 416 13.88 3.19 38.19
N ALA A 417 14.41 2.81 37.02
CA ALA A 417 15.52 1.87 36.92
C ALA A 417 16.84 2.53 37.35
N ILE A 418 17.05 3.79 36.96
CA ILE A 418 18.22 4.56 37.36
C ILE A 418 18.16 4.95 38.83
N GLU A 419 16.96 5.27 39.36
CA GLU A 419 16.80 5.49 40.79
C GLU A 419 17.22 4.28 41.62
N GLN A 420 16.76 3.07 41.25
CA GLN A 420 17.19 1.83 41.91
C GLN A 420 18.70 1.59 41.78
N TYR A 421 19.28 1.86 40.61
CA TYR A 421 20.72 1.73 40.39
C TYR A 421 21.52 2.66 41.32
N VAL A 422 21.17 3.94 41.35
CA VAL A 422 21.83 4.95 42.20
C VAL A 422 21.73 4.60 43.68
N GLN A 423 20.55 4.18 44.14
CA GLN A 423 20.33 3.76 45.53
C GLN A 423 21.10 2.49 45.91
N SER A 424 21.25 1.53 44.99
CA SER A 424 22.01 0.30 45.25
C SER A 424 23.51 0.54 45.45
N LEU A 425 24.02 1.67 44.92
CA LEU A 425 25.38 2.15 45.12
C LEU A 425 25.52 3.07 46.36
N GLY A 426 24.47 3.23 47.17
CA GLY A 426 24.44 4.10 48.33
C GLY A 426 24.29 5.59 48.01
N GLY A 427 23.95 5.93 46.77
CA GLY A 427 23.71 7.30 46.31
C GLY A 427 22.34 7.84 46.72
N HIS A 428 22.20 9.17 46.69
CA HIS A 428 20.92 9.85 46.90
C HIS A 428 20.34 10.28 45.56
N PHE A 429 19.04 10.02 45.32
CA PHE A 429 18.36 10.47 44.12
C PHE A 429 17.75 11.87 44.34
N PRO A 430 18.26 12.93 43.69
CA PRO A 430 17.82 14.30 43.96
C PRO A 430 16.34 14.56 43.62
N ALA A 431 15.68 15.37 44.46
CA ALA A 431 14.26 15.70 44.29
C ALA A 431 14.00 16.61 43.06
N ASP A 432 14.98 17.41 42.64
CA ASP A 432 14.92 18.23 41.42
C ASP A 432 14.83 17.35 40.17
N ILE A 433 15.63 16.28 40.06
CA ILE A 433 15.58 15.32 38.96
C ILE A 433 14.22 14.62 38.91
N ARG A 434 13.70 14.19 40.07
CA ARG A 434 12.36 13.58 40.14
C ARG A 434 11.28 14.55 39.66
N SER A 435 11.29 15.78 40.16
CA SER A 435 10.32 16.80 39.72
C SER A 435 10.42 17.14 38.23
N THR A 436 11.63 17.12 37.68
CA THR A 436 11.88 17.35 36.25
C THR A 436 11.34 16.19 35.40
N ALA A 437 11.59 14.95 35.81
CA ALA A 437 11.04 13.76 35.16
C ALA A 437 9.49 13.75 35.21
N ASP A 438 8.90 14.12 36.35
CA ASP A 438 7.45 14.27 36.50
C ASP A 438 6.89 15.37 35.60
N ASN A 439 7.59 16.51 35.47
CA ASN A 439 7.19 17.60 34.58
C ASN A 439 7.20 17.18 33.11
N ILE A 440 8.26 16.50 32.68
CA ILE A 440 8.39 15.96 31.31
C ILE A 440 7.24 14.97 31.04
N SER A 441 6.98 14.07 31.99
CA SER A 441 5.92 13.07 31.88
C SER A 441 4.52 13.72 31.80
N ARG A 442 4.28 14.77 32.59
CA ARG A 442 3.04 15.56 32.53
C ARG A 442 2.88 16.32 31.21
N GLY A 443 3.99 16.77 30.62
CA GLY A 443 4.03 17.38 29.28
C GLY A 443 3.94 16.38 28.14
N GLY A 444 3.89 15.07 28.43
CA GLY A 444 3.78 14.01 27.44
C GLY A 444 5.09 13.55 26.82
N GLY A 445 6.21 14.07 27.31
CA GLY A 445 7.53 13.51 27.02
C GLY A 445 7.79 12.25 27.84
N THR A 446 8.84 11.52 27.47
CA THR A 446 9.36 10.40 28.26
C THR A 446 10.72 10.79 28.82
N PRO A 447 10.88 10.82 30.16
CA PRO A 447 12.15 11.15 30.77
C PRO A 447 13.08 9.93 30.77
N LEU A 448 14.34 10.13 30.37
CA LEU A 448 15.42 9.17 30.63
C LEU A 448 16.45 9.81 31.53
N VAL A 449 16.82 9.16 32.63
CA VAL A 449 17.78 9.71 33.59
C VAL A 449 19.17 9.20 33.25
N VAL A 450 20.17 10.07 33.40
CA VAL A 450 21.60 9.71 33.26
C VAL A 450 22.26 9.80 34.62
N ALA A 451 23.01 8.78 34.99
CA ALA A 451 23.79 8.71 36.22
C ALA A 451 25.24 8.31 35.93
N ASP A 452 26.15 8.78 36.78
CA ASP A 452 27.54 8.39 36.83
C ASP A 452 27.86 7.87 38.23
N GLY A 453 27.98 6.54 38.35
CA GLY A 453 28.03 5.83 39.61
C GLY A 453 26.81 6.15 40.48
N ALA A 454 27.07 6.63 41.70
CA ALA A 454 26.05 6.97 42.69
C ALA A 454 25.45 8.38 42.53
N THR A 455 25.78 9.10 41.45
CA THR A 455 25.32 10.49 41.22
C THR A 455 24.47 10.59 39.97
N ALA A 456 23.24 11.09 40.10
CA ALA A 456 22.39 11.38 38.95
C ALA A 456 22.76 12.75 38.35
N LEU A 457 23.03 12.79 37.04
CA LEU A 457 23.52 13.97 36.33
C LEU A 457 22.40 14.84 35.74
N GLY A 458 21.24 14.25 35.45
CA GLY A 458 20.08 14.95 34.92
C GLY A 458 19.16 14.07 34.07
N VAL A 459 18.22 14.71 33.38
CA VAL A 459 17.15 14.06 32.62
C VAL A 459 17.26 14.42 31.14
N ILE A 460 17.09 13.44 30.27
CA ILE A 460 16.92 13.59 28.83
C ILE A 460 15.42 13.55 28.55
N GLU A 461 14.91 14.56 27.86
CA GLU A 461 13.54 14.59 27.40
C GLU A 461 13.44 13.92 26.03
N LEU A 462 12.67 12.83 25.95
CA LEU A 462 12.24 12.25 24.70
C LEU A 462 10.83 12.74 24.33
N LYS A 463 10.61 13.09 23.07
CA LYS A 463 9.28 13.44 22.53
C LYS A 463 8.93 12.56 21.33
N ASP A 464 7.66 12.22 21.19
CA ASP A 464 7.16 11.60 19.96
C ASP A 464 7.04 12.66 18.86
N ILE A 465 7.80 12.51 17.78
CA ILE A 465 7.94 13.54 16.75
C ILE A 465 6.87 13.35 15.68
N VAL A 466 6.11 14.41 15.42
CA VAL A 466 5.09 14.45 14.36
C VAL A 466 5.75 14.32 12.99
N LYS A 467 5.20 13.48 12.10
CA LYS A 467 5.71 13.32 10.74
C LYS A 467 5.67 14.65 9.98
N GLY A 468 6.76 14.98 9.27
CA GLY A 468 6.82 16.18 8.44
C GLY A 468 5.74 16.17 7.35
N GLY A 469 5.15 17.33 7.07
CA GLY A 469 4.12 17.47 6.03
C GLY A 469 2.71 17.03 6.43
N ILE A 470 2.52 16.51 7.65
CA ILE A 470 1.22 15.93 8.04
C ILE A 470 0.14 16.99 8.26
N ARG A 471 0.54 18.17 8.75
CA ARG A 471 -0.36 19.29 8.99
C ARG A 471 -0.97 19.79 7.68
N GLU A 472 -0.15 19.87 6.64
CA GLU A 472 -0.58 20.24 5.29
C GLU A 472 -1.54 19.19 4.71
N ARG A 473 -1.24 17.89 4.90
CA ARG A 473 -2.12 16.79 4.47
C ARG A 473 -3.48 16.82 5.17
N PHE A 474 -3.51 17.09 6.48
CA PHE A 474 -4.78 17.24 7.20
C PHE A 474 -5.53 18.51 6.79
N ALA A 475 -4.85 19.59 6.42
CA ALA A 475 -5.49 20.77 5.85
C ALA A 475 -6.15 20.47 4.50
N GLU A 476 -5.46 19.71 3.63
CA GLU A 476 -6.00 19.25 2.35
C GLU A 476 -7.25 18.37 2.55
N LEU A 477 -7.18 17.37 3.44
CA LEU A 477 -8.35 16.53 3.79
C LEU A 477 -9.53 17.35 4.30
N ARG A 478 -9.27 18.36 5.14
CA ARG A 478 -10.33 19.27 5.62
C ARG A 478 -10.93 20.11 4.51
N SER A 479 -10.12 20.54 3.53
CA SER A 479 -10.62 21.27 2.35
C SER A 479 -11.52 20.41 1.46
N MET A 480 -11.33 19.09 1.49
CA MET A 480 -12.20 18.10 0.84
C MET A 480 -13.47 17.79 1.67
N GLY A 481 -13.62 18.34 2.88
CA GLY A 481 -14.74 18.10 3.78
C GLY A 481 -14.56 16.90 4.72
N ILE A 482 -13.40 16.24 4.69
CA ILE A 482 -13.12 15.06 5.52
C ILE A 482 -12.67 15.52 6.92
N LYS A 483 -13.34 15.03 7.96
CA LYS A 483 -12.96 15.29 9.36
C LYS A 483 -11.86 14.34 9.78
N THR A 484 -10.90 14.82 10.57
CA THR A 484 -9.77 14.03 11.06
C THR A 484 -9.85 13.94 12.58
N VAL A 485 -9.74 12.73 13.14
CA VAL A 485 -9.76 12.50 14.58
C VAL A 485 -8.58 11.62 14.96
N MET A 486 -7.76 12.09 15.90
CA MET A 486 -6.69 11.28 16.47
C MET A 486 -7.24 10.42 17.62
N VAL A 487 -6.92 9.14 17.58
CA VAL A 487 -7.22 8.15 18.61
C VAL A 487 -5.91 7.77 19.29
N THR A 488 -5.85 7.87 20.62
CA THR A 488 -4.65 7.52 21.38
C THR A 488 -4.99 7.07 22.79
N GLY A 489 -4.16 6.20 23.36
CA GLY A 489 -4.19 5.82 24.78
C GLY A 489 -3.36 6.75 25.69
N ASP A 490 -2.73 7.78 25.14
CA ASP A 490 -1.97 8.76 25.92
C ASP A 490 -2.90 9.59 26.82
N ASN A 491 -2.31 10.25 27.81
CA ASN A 491 -3.06 11.19 28.63
C ASN A 491 -3.59 12.38 27.79
N PRO A 492 -4.67 13.06 28.22
CA PRO A 492 -5.29 14.14 27.45
C PRO A 492 -4.37 15.33 27.14
N LEU A 493 -3.40 15.64 28.01
CA LEU A 493 -2.48 16.75 27.83
C LEU A 493 -1.48 16.48 26.70
N THR A 494 -0.88 15.28 26.69
CA THR A 494 -0.01 14.80 25.61
C THR A 494 -0.74 14.76 24.27
N ALA A 495 -1.97 14.23 24.29
CA ALA A 495 -2.81 14.15 23.11
C ALA A 495 -3.13 15.54 22.55
N ALA A 496 -3.50 16.51 23.38
CA ALA A 496 -3.80 17.87 22.95
C ALA A 496 -2.58 18.58 22.33
N ALA A 497 -1.38 18.37 22.91
CA ALA A 497 -0.15 18.94 22.38
C ALA A 497 0.18 18.39 20.98
N ILE A 498 0.10 17.06 20.80
CA ILE A 498 0.33 16.42 19.49
C ILE A 498 -0.77 16.81 18.49
N ALA A 499 -2.02 16.90 18.93
CA ALA A 499 -3.13 17.33 18.08
C ALA A 499 -2.91 18.75 17.52
N ALA A 500 -2.48 19.68 18.37
CA ALA A 500 -2.20 21.06 17.96
C ALA A 500 -1.00 21.15 16.99
N GLU A 501 0.02 20.34 17.21
CA GLU A 501 1.22 20.28 16.36
C GLU A 501 0.93 19.66 14.98
N ALA A 502 0.23 18.51 14.96
CA ALA A 502 -0.22 17.84 13.75
C ALA A 502 -1.34 18.60 13.04
N GLY A 503 -2.07 19.46 13.76
CA GLY A 503 -3.23 20.19 13.26
C GLY A 503 -4.41 19.29 12.97
N VAL A 504 -4.72 18.30 13.82
CA VAL A 504 -5.92 17.45 13.69
C VAL A 504 -7.12 18.04 14.38
#